data_AF-A0A254Q3Z2-F1
#
_entry.id   AF-A0A254Q3Z2-F1
#
_cell.length_a   1.000
_cell.length_b   1.000
_cell.length_c   1.000
_cell.angle_alpha   90.00
_cell.angle_beta   90.00
_cell.angle_gamma   90.00
#
_symmetry.space_group_name_H-M   'P 1'
#
loop_
_entity.id
_entity.type
_entity.pdbx_description
1 polymer ?
#
loop_
_entity_poly.entity_id
_entity_poly.type
_entity_poly.pdbx_seq_one_letter_code
_entity_poly.pdbx_strand_id
1 'polypeptide(L)'
;MMIKNQKGLTIPELVIGIGLSAVVISVVVAVQVQMAKEQDKLVKQLDDSIDQNQAERIVYKDLAGVEVSYNNLKILDDNANNFYDYIPDVTENTLTGTLSREFTLSLATKSTEFIVMTQNPADGALLNYDPVWAYDVGKDPGNPNIPADLAFSAKKNRTWMTNEKNGGRPGFWKDGNVLMYDTPSRIRPVVNGTINMSTPPRSPIYIGSISINAGDNLQPVGNEILSKLNMTQPSTGESIPNLDTFLRKLPSVGGGQTIVRLRSVRIIKYSLEQDTKKIAKDYNVVPANLMVSEYRNGQWSNKRLLADGIDKMVFRRDSIIKRMIYYKITKAKRLDGLNF
;
A
#
# COMPACT_ATOMS: atom_id res chain seq x y z
N MET A 1 68.49 35.73 -7.25
CA MET A 1 68.74 36.86 -8.17
C MET A 1 67.39 37.46 -8.54
N MET A 2 66.99 38.53 -7.85
CA MET A 2 65.74 39.26 -8.12
C MET A 2 66.01 40.29 -9.21
N ILE A 3 65.32 40.18 -10.35
CA ILE A 3 65.28 41.26 -11.34
C ILE A 3 64.34 42.33 -10.76
N LYS A 4 64.90 43.35 -10.10
CA LYS A 4 64.18 44.59 -9.78
C LYS A 4 64.24 45.50 -11.00
N ASN A 5 63.16 45.52 -11.79
CA ASN A 5 62.96 46.52 -12.82
C ASN A 5 62.55 47.86 -12.15
N GLN A 6 63.37 48.91 -12.31
CA GLN A 6 63.16 50.25 -11.75
C GLN A 6 62.72 51.28 -12.81
N LYS A 7 62.05 50.84 -13.90
CA LYS A 7 61.35 51.77 -14.80
C LYS A 7 59.89 51.87 -14.36
N GLY A 8 59.45 53.08 -13.99
CA GLY A 8 58.04 53.33 -13.69
C GLY A 8 57.16 52.94 -14.89
N LEU A 9 56.03 52.27 -14.59
CA LEU A 9 55.04 51.87 -15.60
C LEU A 9 54.60 53.09 -16.42
N THR A 10 54.64 52.98 -17.74
CA THR A 10 54.05 54.01 -18.60
C THR A 10 52.51 53.91 -18.53
N ILE A 11 51.81 55.04 -18.61
CA ILE A 11 50.33 55.09 -18.58
C ILE A 11 49.67 54.04 -19.52
N PRO A 12 50.18 53.80 -20.75
CA PRO A 12 49.63 52.76 -21.63
C PRO A 12 49.76 51.34 -21.07
N GLU A 13 50.88 50.97 -20.44
CA GLU A 13 51.08 49.64 -19.86
C GLU A 13 50.17 49.42 -18.64
N LEU A 14 49.90 50.47 -17.87
CA LEU A 14 48.99 50.43 -16.73
C LEU A 14 47.53 50.22 -17.19
N VAL A 15 47.11 50.86 -18.29
CA VAL A 15 45.78 50.67 -18.89
C VAL A 15 45.63 49.27 -19.48
N ILE A 16 46.64 48.75 -20.17
CA ILE A 16 46.64 47.38 -20.71
C ILE A 16 46.59 46.35 -19.58
N GLY A 17 47.36 46.57 -18.51
CA GLY A 17 47.36 45.70 -17.33
C GLY A 17 46.01 45.66 -16.60
N ILE A 18 45.35 46.82 -16.44
CA ILE A 18 44.00 46.90 -15.84
C ILE A 18 42.96 46.22 -16.76
N GLY A 19 43.03 46.46 -18.07
CA GLY A 19 42.13 45.84 -19.04
C GLY A 19 42.21 44.32 -19.05
N LEU A 20 43.44 43.77 -19.09
CA LEU A 20 43.66 42.32 -18.99
C LEU A 20 43.19 41.76 -17.64
N SER A 21 43.46 42.46 -16.54
CA SER A 21 43.02 42.03 -15.21
C SER A 21 41.49 42.01 -15.10
N ALA A 22 40.80 43.00 -15.66
CA ALA A 22 39.33 43.06 -15.68
C ALA A 22 38.71 41.90 -16.48
N VAL A 23 39.32 41.51 -17.61
CA VAL A 23 38.88 40.36 -18.41
C VAL A 23 39.08 39.07 -17.63
N VAL A 24 40.25 38.87 -17.01
CA VAL A 24 40.53 37.67 -16.21
C VAL A 24 39.57 37.58 -15.02
N ILE A 25 39.33 38.67 -14.29
CA ILE A 25 38.36 38.70 -13.19
C ILE A 25 36.96 38.36 -13.69
N SER A 26 36.54 38.91 -14.83
CA SER A 26 35.22 38.60 -15.41
C SER A 26 35.06 37.13 -15.78
N VAL A 27 36.10 36.50 -16.35
CA VAL A 27 36.11 35.06 -16.65
C VAL A 27 36.02 34.24 -15.36
N VAL A 28 36.81 34.60 -14.33
CA VAL A 28 36.79 33.92 -13.03
C VAL A 28 35.40 34.02 -12.39
N VAL A 29 34.78 35.20 -12.40
CA VAL A 29 33.43 35.40 -11.87
C VAL A 29 32.40 34.60 -12.67
N ALA A 30 32.48 34.60 -14.00
CA ALA A 30 31.58 33.81 -14.84
C ALA A 30 31.68 32.31 -14.53
N VAL A 31 32.91 31.80 -14.39
CA VAL A 31 33.16 30.40 -13.99
C VAL A 31 32.63 30.13 -12.59
N GLN A 32 32.85 31.01 -11.61
CA GLN A 32 32.32 30.85 -10.26
C GLN A 32 30.79 30.83 -10.24
N VAL A 33 30.14 31.71 -11.01
CA VAL A 33 28.68 31.74 -11.15
C VAL A 33 28.17 30.45 -11.80
N GLN A 34 28.88 29.94 -12.82
CA GLN A 34 28.53 28.67 -13.44
C GLN A 34 28.70 27.49 -12.48
N MET A 35 29.83 27.42 -11.76
CA MET A 35 30.08 26.39 -10.75
C MET A 35 29.05 26.45 -9.62
N ALA A 36 28.67 27.63 -9.15
CA ALA A 36 27.62 27.78 -8.14
C ALA A 36 26.27 27.25 -8.65
N LYS A 37 25.89 27.58 -9.89
CA LYS A 37 24.67 27.04 -10.52
C LYS A 37 24.72 25.51 -10.67
N GLU A 38 25.87 24.95 -11.04
CA GLU A 38 26.06 23.50 -11.15
C GLU A 38 26.03 22.81 -9.78
N GLN A 39 26.64 23.39 -8.75
CA GLN A 39 26.58 22.89 -7.38
C GLN A 39 25.14 22.91 -6.85
N ASP A 40 24.42 24.02 -7.00
CA ASP A 40 23.00 24.11 -6.61
C ASP A 40 22.15 23.07 -7.34
N LYS A 41 22.44 22.80 -8.62
CA LYS A 41 21.76 21.76 -9.39
C LYS A 41 22.05 20.38 -8.82
N LEU A 42 23.30 20.05 -8.53
CA LEU A 42 23.71 18.77 -7.98
C LEU A 42 23.10 18.53 -6.59
N VAL A 43 23.11 19.55 -5.72
CA VAL A 43 22.48 19.46 -4.39
C VAL A 43 20.99 19.14 -4.53
N LYS A 44 20.26 19.84 -5.40
CA LYS A 44 18.83 19.57 -5.63
C LYS A 44 18.55 18.18 -6.18
N GLN A 45 19.36 17.70 -7.14
CA GLN A 45 19.23 16.34 -7.66
C GLN A 45 19.47 15.28 -6.57
N LEU A 46 20.42 15.56 -5.68
CA LEU A 46 20.73 14.68 -4.56
C LEU A 46 19.58 14.66 -3.54
N ASP A 47 19.01 15.82 -3.21
CA ASP A 47 17.84 15.93 -2.33
C ASP A 47 16.62 15.19 -2.92
N ASP A 48 16.29 15.43 -4.19
CA ASP A 48 15.19 14.74 -4.88
C ASP A 48 15.40 13.22 -4.94
N SER A 49 16.64 12.78 -5.16
CA SER A 49 17.01 11.37 -5.15
C SER A 49 16.86 10.77 -3.76
N ILE A 50 17.26 11.48 -2.71
CA ILE A 50 17.08 11.03 -1.32
C ILE A 50 15.59 10.86 -1.00
N ASP A 51 14.77 11.86 -1.33
CA ASP A 51 13.33 11.83 -1.06
C ASP A 51 12.64 10.70 -1.83
N GLN A 52 12.97 10.53 -3.11
CA GLN A 52 12.47 9.41 -3.90
C GLN A 52 12.91 8.07 -3.30
N ASN A 53 14.19 7.89 -2.95
CA ASN A 53 14.68 6.66 -2.36
C ASN A 53 14.00 6.35 -1.00
N GLN A 54 13.72 7.36 -0.19
CA GLN A 54 12.99 7.19 1.07
C GLN A 54 11.54 6.77 0.81
N ALA A 55 10.85 7.43 -0.12
CA ALA A 55 9.49 7.07 -0.52
C ALA A 55 9.44 5.63 -1.04
N GLU A 56 10.37 5.25 -1.92
CA GLU A 56 10.46 3.90 -2.48
C GLU A 56 10.74 2.85 -1.40
N ARG A 57 11.58 3.12 -0.40
CA ARG A 57 11.80 2.22 0.74
C ARG A 57 10.54 1.99 1.57
N ILE A 58 9.74 3.04 1.78
CA ILE A 58 8.47 2.94 2.51
C ILE A 58 7.49 2.09 1.70
N VAL A 59 7.33 2.37 0.40
CA VAL A 59 6.47 1.60 -0.50
C VAL A 59 6.90 0.14 -0.54
N TYR A 60 8.21 -0.14 -0.65
CA TYR A 60 8.74 -1.50 -0.61
C TYR A 60 8.33 -2.24 0.66
N LYS A 61 8.52 -1.61 1.82
CA LYS A 61 8.19 -2.19 3.12
C LYS A 61 6.71 -2.51 3.23
N ASP A 62 5.86 -1.60 2.77
CA ASP A 62 4.40 -1.78 2.81
C ASP A 62 3.95 -2.89 1.85
N LEU A 63 4.54 -2.99 0.66
CA LEU A 63 4.27 -4.04 -0.33
C LEU A 63 4.85 -5.41 0.04
N ALA A 64 5.86 -5.50 0.91
CA ALA A 64 6.46 -6.77 1.32
C ALA A 64 5.45 -7.75 1.95
N GLY A 65 4.42 -7.23 2.64
CA GLY A 65 3.36 -8.01 3.26
C GLY A 65 2.05 -8.07 2.45
N VAL A 66 2.08 -7.73 1.16
CA VAL A 66 0.88 -7.60 0.29
C VAL A 66 0.13 -8.92 0.03
N GLU A 67 0.64 -10.06 0.50
CA GLU A 67 0.00 -11.37 0.30
C GLU A 67 -1.50 -11.34 0.64
N VAL A 68 -1.85 -10.61 1.69
CA VAL A 68 -3.20 -10.51 2.21
C VAL A 68 -4.15 -9.81 1.24
N SER A 69 -3.64 -8.94 0.36
CA SER A 69 -4.44 -8.25 -0.66
C SER A 69 -4.93 -9.20 -1.76
N TYR A 70 -4.14 -10.22 -2.11
CA TYR A 70 -4.43 -11.08 -3.26
C TYR A 70 -5.75 -11.83 -3.09
N ASN A 71 -6.59 -11.72 -4.12
CA ASN A 71 -7.95 -12.27 -4.22
C ASN A 71 -8.97 -11.75 -3.18
N ASN A 72 -8.54 -10.84 -2.30
CA ASN A 72 -9.34 -10.29 -1.21
C ASN A 72 -9.73 -8.83 -1.48
N LEU A 73 -8.89 -8.07 -2.18
CA LEU A 73 -9.19 -6.71 -2.64
C LEU A 73 -9.70 -6.69 -4.10
N LYS A 74 -10.58 -5.74 -4.37
CA LYS A 74 -11.20 -5.41 -5.66
C LYS A 74 -10.73 -4.02 -6.09
N ILE A 75 -9.52 -3.95 -6.64
CA ILE A 75 -8.94 -2.72 -7.19
C ILE A 75 -8.74 -2.94 -8.67
N LEU A 76 -9.43 -2.15 -9.50
CA LEU A 76 -9.33 -2.25 -10.94
C LEU A 76 -8.03 -1.59 -11.42
N ASP A 77 -7.34 -2.27 -12.31
CA ASP A 77 -6.14 -1.80 -13.01
C ASP A 77 -6.51 -0.90 -14.20
N ASP A 78 -5.51 -0.40 -14.92
CA ASP A 78 -5.68 0.52 -16.04
C ASP A 78 -6.46 -0.12 -17.22
N ASN A 79 -6.55 -1.45 -17.25
CA ASN A 79 -7.29 -2.24 -18.23
C ASN A 79 -8.62 -2.79 -17.69
N ALA A 80 -9.13 -2.23 -16.57
CA ALA A 80 -10.36 -2.64 -15.89
C ALA A 80 -10.39 -4.10 -15.37
N ASN A 81 -9.24 -4.74 -15.21
CA ASN A 81 -9.11 -6.04 -14.56
C ASN A 81 -8.80 -5.86 -13.08
N ASN A 82 -9.12 -6.83 -12.23
CA ASN A 82 -8.71 -6.73 -10.83
C ASN A 82 -7.19 -6.91 -10.69
N PHE A 83 -6.52 -5.89 -10.16
CA PHE A 83 -5.08 -5.82 -9.97
C PHE A 83 -4.57 -6.91 -9.02
N TYR A 84 -5.37 -7.31 -8.04
CA TYR A 84 -5.03 -8.30 -7.02
C TYR A 84 -5.44 -9.74 -7.35
N ASP A 85 -5.82 -10.02 -8.60
CA ASP A 85 -6.09 -11.39 -9.03
C ASP A 85 -4.81 -12.23 -9.00
N TYR A 86 -4.88 -13.40 -8.35
CA TYR A 86 -3.76 -14.30 -8.16
C TYR A 86 -4.18 -15.75 -8.37
N ILE A 87 -3.59 -16.39 -9.38
CA ILE A 87 -3.93 -17.76 -9.77
C ILE A 87 -2.65 -18.62 -9.73
N PRO A 88 -2.33 -19.26 -8.59
CA PRO A 88 -1.07 -19.99 -8.41
C PRO A 88 -1.07 -21.40 -9.02
N ASP A 89 -2.24 -21.95 -9.30
CA ASP A 89 -2.49 -23.37 -9.51
C ASP A 89 -2.70 -23.76 -10.98
N VAL A 90 -2.56 -22.80 -11.89
CA VAL A 90 -2.67 -23.03 -13.34
C VAL A 90 -1.47 -22.47 -14.08
N THR A 91 -1.11 -23.12 -15.17
CA THR A 91 -0.01 -22.66 -16.04
C THR A 91 -0.44 -21.49 -16.91
N GLU A 92 0.51 -20.64 -17.28
CA GLU A 92 0.27 -19.45 -18.10
C GLU A 92 -0.49 -19.75 -19.40
N ASN A 93 -0.18 -20.87 -20.05
CA ASN A 93 -0.80 -21.30 -21.31
C ASN A 93 -2.30 -21.61 -21.21
N THR A 94 -2.82 -21.85 -20.01
CA THR A 94 -4.25 -22.14 -19.80
C THR A 94 -5.09 -20.89 -19.56
N LEU A 95 -4.45 -19.74 -19.36
CA LEU A 95 -5.11 -18.48 -19.08
C LEU A 95 -5.24 -17.67 -20.38
N THR A 96 -6.44 -17.19 -20.65
CA THR A 96 -6.73 -16.33 -21.80
C THR A 96 -6.67 -14.86 -21.39
N GLY A 97 -6.12 -14.01 -22.26
CA GLY A 97 -6.11 -12.55 -22.10
C GLY A 97 -4.83 -11.99 -21.48
N THR A 98 -4.85 -10.70 -21.14
CA THR A 98 -3.70 -10.00 -20.57
C THR A 98 -3.45 -10.47 -19.14
N LEU A 99 -2.26 -11.01 -18.88
CA LEU A 99 -1.90 -11.54 -17.56
C LEU A 99 -1.16 -10.53 -16.71
N SER A 100 -0.50 -9.56 -17.32
CA SER A 100 0.09 -8.43 -16.62
C SER A 100 -1.00 -7.56 -16.01
N ARG A 101 -0.68 -6.88 -14.90
CA ARG A 101 -1.52 -5.87 -14.28
C ARG A 101 -0.72 -4.60 -14.14
N GLU A 102 -1.30 -3.48 -14.53
CA GLU A 102 -0.68 -2.16 -14.37
C GLU A 102 -1.71 -1.19 -13.83
N PHE A 103 -1.34 -0.47 -12.77
CA PHE A 103 -2.16 0.55 -12.15
C PHE A 103 -1.35 1.84 -12.09
N THR A 104 -1.85 2.89 -12.73
CA THR A 104 -1.18 4.19 -12.75
C THR A 104 -1.91 5.17 -11.83
N LEU A 105 -1.21 5.64 -10.79
CA LEU A 105 -1.59 6.83 -10.05
C LEU A 105 -1.09 8.06 -10.80
N SER A 106 -2.01 8.90 -11.26
CA SER A 106 -1.70 10.20 -11.84
C SER A 106 -2.86 11.19 -11.65
N LEU A 107 -2.54 12.48 -11.49
CA LEU A 107 -3.56 13.55 -11.48
C LEU A 107 -4.27 13.71 -12.83
N ALA A 108 -3.66 13.27 -13.93
CA ALA A 108 -4.26 13.32 -15.26
C ALA A 108 -5.29 12.20 -15.49
N THR A 109 -5.20 11.12 -14.71
CA THR A 109 -6.11 9.96 -14.79
C THR A 109 -7.23 10.07 -13.76
N LYS A 110 -8.31 9.28 -13.93
CA LYS A 110 -9.37 9.18 -12.92
C LYS A 110 -8.91 8.46 -11.63
N SER A 111 -7.77 7.76 -11.67
CA SER A 111 -7.25 6.94 -10.58
C SER A 111 -6.23 7.73 -9.75
N THR A 112 -6.71 8.41 -8.72
CA THR A 112 -5.86 9.19 -7.79
C THR A 112 -5.54 8.45 -6.51
N GLU A 113 -6.09 7.26 -6.29
CA GLU A 113 -5.94 6.48 -5.06
C GLU A 113 -5.65 5.00 -5.35
N PHE A 114 -4.71 4.42 -4.61
CA PHE A 114 -4.36 3.00 -4.67
C PHE A 114 -4.32 2.44 -3.24
N ILE A 115 -5.06 1.36 -3.02
CA ILE A 115 -5.20 0.73 -1.69
C ILE A 115 -4.45 -0.59 -1.66
N VAL A 116 -3.68 -0.79 -0.59
CA VAL A 116 -2.94 -2.00 -0.28
C VAL A 116 -3.37 -2.50 1.09
N MET A 117 -3.56 -3.81 1.21
CA MET A 117 -3.69 -4.48 2.50
C MET A 117 -2.47 -5.36 2.76
N THR A 118 -1.80 -5.12 3.88
CA THR A 118 -0.54 -5.77 4.23
C THR A 118 -0.61 -6.37 5.62
N GLN A 119 0.06 -7.50 5.87
CA GLN A 119 0.14 -8.05 7.23
C GLN A 119 0.97 -7.13 8.14
N ASN A 120 0.55 -6.95 9.39
CA ASN A 120 1.35 -6.25 10.39
C ASN A 120 2.17 -7.25 11.23
N PRO A 121 3.45 -7.52 10.89
CA PRO A 121 4.26 -8.44 11.67
C PRO A 121 4.56 -7.92 13.09
N ALA A 122 4.47 -6.61 13.31
CA ALA A 122 4.75 -6.00 14.62
C ALA A 122 3.70 -6.35 15.68
N ASP A 123 2.48 -6.72 15.28
CA ASP A 123 1.43 -7.15 16.20
C ASP A 123 1.47 -8.64 16.51
N GLY A 124 2.27 -9.41 15.75
CA GLY A 124 2.47 -10.83 15.92
C GLY A 124 2.33 -11.65 14.64
N ALA A 125 2.80 -12.89 14.71
CA ALA A 125 2.60 -13.88 13.66
C ALA A 125 1.13 -14.33 13.57
N LEU A 126 0.77 -14.95 12.44
CA LEU A 126 -0.51 -15.61 12.20
C LEU A 126 -0.98 -16.43 13.41
N LEU A 127 -2.26 -16.30 13.78
CA LEU A 127 -2.90 -17.07 14.83
C LEU A 127 -3.92 -18.04 14.21
N ASN A 128 -3.89 -19.31 14.61
CA ASN A 128 -4.96 -20.25 14.28
C ASN A 128 -5.99 -20.22 15.40
N TYR A 129 -7.25 -20.06 15.05
CA TYR A 129 -8.38 -19.85 15.92
C TYR A 129 -9.44 -20.93 15.68
N ASP A 130 -9.94 -21.52 16.76
CA ASP A 130 -11.10 -22.42 16.69
C ASP A 130 -12.38 -21.60 16.98
N PRO A 131 -13.33 -21.54 16.02
CA PRO A 131 -14.60 -20.83 16.18
C PRO A 131 -15.37 -21.14 17.45
N VAL A 132 -15.27 -22.36 18.01
CA VAL A 132 -16.01 -22.78 19.21
C VAL A 132 -15.78 -21.82 20.38
N TRP A 133 -14.58 -21.22 20.48
CA TRP A 133 -14.24 -20.28 21.54
C TRP A 133 -14.98 -18.93 21.44
N ALA A 134 -15.66 -18.63 20.33
CA ALA A 134 -16.45 -17.40 20.18
C ALA A 134 -17.85 -17.54 20.76
N TYR A 135 -18.28 -18.75 21.14
CA TYR A 135 -19.69 -19.02 21.43
C TYR A 135 -19.95 -19.36 22.91
N ASP A 136 -21.11 -18.92 23.36
CA ASP A 136 -21.79 -19.43 24.53
C ASP A 136 -22.70 -20.59 24.09
N VAL A 137 -22.40 -21.79 24.60
CA VAL A 137 -23.24 -22.98 24.40
C VAL A 137 -24.28 -22.98 25.50
N GLY A 138 -25.55 -23.01 25.09
CA GLY A 138 -26.70 -23.10 25.97
C GLY A 138 -26.75 -24.42 26.75
N LYS A 139 -27.82 -24.59 27.54
CA LYS A 139 -28.03 -25.84 28.27
C LYS A 139 -28.19 -27.00 27.28
N ASP A 140 -27.73 -28.17 27.70
CA ASP A 140 -27.94 -29.41 26.96
C ASP A 140 -29.44 -29.64 26.75
N PRO A 141 -29.92 -29.69 25.50
CA PRO A 141 -31.31 -29.99 25.23
C PRO A 141 -31.58 -31.42 25.67
N GLY A 142 -32.57 -31.61 26.56
CA GLY A 142 -32.98 -32.95 27.01
C GLY A 142 -33.45 -33.88 25.87
N ASN A 143 -33.57 -33.37 24.64
CA ASN A 143 -33.76 -34.14 23.42
C ASN A 143 -32.49 -34.04 22.54
N PRO A 144 -31.78 -35.16 22.28
CA PRO A 144 -30.54 -35.17 21.49
C PRO A 144 -30.75 -34.82 20.00
N ASN A 145 -31.99 -34.77 19.52
CA ASN A 145 -32.32 -34.36 18.15
C ASN A 145 -32.48 -32.83 18.00
N ILE A 146 -32.45 -32.09 19.11
CA ILE A 146 -32.50 -30.63 19.10
C ILE A 146 -31.08 -30.15 19.40
N PRO A 147 -30.48 -29.26 18.60
CA PRO A 147 -29.17 -28.69 18.93
C PRO A 147 -29.29 -27.72 20.11
N ALA A 148 -28.25 -27.66 20.94
CA ALA A 148 -28.16 -26.63 21.97
C ALA A 148 -28.10 -25.22 21.34
N ASP A 149 -28.65 -24.23 22.04
CA ASP A 149 -28.56 -22.84 21.61
C ASP A 149 -27.09 -22.40 21.55
N LEU A 150 -26.71 -21.72 20.47
CA LEU A 150 -25.36 -21.17 20.27
C LEU A 150 -25.46 -19.66 20.11
N ALA A 151 -24.95 -18.90 21.08
CA ALA A 151 -24.94 -17.44 21.06
C ALA A 151 -23.53 -16.91 20.84
N PHE A 152 -23.35 -15.99 19.88
CA PHE A 152 -22.05 -15.37 19.63
C PHE A 152 -21.68 -14.41 20.76
N SER A 153 -20.43 -14.50 21.23
CA SER A 153 -19.90 -13.78 22.37
C SER A 153 -18.61 -13.06 22.01
N ALA A 154 -18.72 -11.78 21.66
CA ALA A 154 -17.58 -10.94 21.32
C ALA A 154 -16.53 -10.90 22.46
N LYS A 155 -16.99 -10.93 23.71
CA LYS A 155 -16.14 -11.00 24.91
C LYS A 155 -15.31 -12.29 24.96
N LYS A 156 -15.91 -13.45 24.67
CA LYS A 156 -15.17 -14.73 24.65
C LYS A 156 -14.16 -14.78 23.52
N ASN A 157 -14.58 -14.35 22.32
CA ASN A 157 -13.69 -14.22 21.17
C ASN A 157 -12.46 -13.37 21.54
N ARG A 158 -12.69 -12.17 22.06
CA ARG A 158 -11.62 -11.28 22.56
C ARG A 158 -10.73 -11.96 23.59
N THR A 159 -11.32 -12.53 24.64
CA THR A 159 -10.60 -13.12 25.77
C THR A 159 -9.69 -14.25 25.31
N TRP A 160 -10.14 -15.07 24.37
CA TRP A 160 -9.32 -16.13 23.80
C TRP A 160 -8.16 -15.54 22.98
N MET A 161 -8.44 -14.57 22.10
CA MET A 161 -7.42 -13.94 21.26
C MET A 161 -6.34 -13.23 22.06
N THR A 162 -6.66 -12.65 23.22
CA THR A 162 -5.70 -11.94 24.06
C THR A 162 -5.02 -12.83 25.11
N ASN A 163 -5.42 -14.09 25.26
CA ASN A 163 -4.83 -14.96 26.26
C ASN A 163 -3.58 -15.68 25.73
N GLU A 164 -2.40 -15.16 26.07
CA GLU A 164 -1.10 -15.76 25.69
C GLU A 164 -0.94 -17.21 26.15
N LYS A 165 -1.56 -17.60 27.28
CA LYS A 165 -1.48 -18.99 27.79
C LYS A 165 -2.11 -20.00 26.82
N ASN A 166 -3.08 -19.56 26.02
CA ASN A 166 -3.75 -20.37 25.02
C ASN A 166 -3.12 -20.19 23.62
N GLY A 167 -1.94 -19.55 23.54
CA GLY A 167 -1.30 -19.22 22.27
C GLY A 167 -1.87 -17.96 21.61
N GLY A 168 -2.72 -17.20 22.31
CA GLY A 168 -3.25 -15.91 21.85
C GLY A 168 -2.17 -14.86 21.57
N ARG A 169 -2.60 -13.74 20.99
CA ARG A 169 -1.77 -12.58 20.62
C ARG A 169 -2.41 -11.31 21.17
N PRO A 170 -2.05 -10.84 22.39
CA PRO A 170 -2.56 -9.58 22.92
C PRO A 170 -2.30 -8.40 21.98
N GLY A 171 -1.19 -8.47 21.23
CA GLY A 171 -0.83 -7.49 20.20
C GLY A 171 -1.89 -7.28 19.13
N PHE A 172 -2.75 -8.27 18.87
CA PHE A 172 -3.83 -8.15 17.89
C PHE A 172 -4.93 -7.24 18.41
N TRP A 173 -5.27 -7.30 19.70
CA TRP A 173 -6.40 -6.57 20.29
C TRP A 173 -6.01 -5.19 20.84
N LYS A 174 -5.56 -4.31 19.96
CA LYS A 174 -5.27 -2.90 20.27
C LYS A 174 -6.24 -1.98 19.53
N ASP A 175 -6.55 -0.84 20.14
CA ASP A 175 -7.41 0.16 19.52
C ASP A 175 -6.86 0.56 18.13
N GLY A 176 -7.74 0.50 17.13
CA GLY A 176 -7.42 0.88 15.75
C GLY A 176 -6.72 -0.17 14.92
N ASN A 177 -6.36 -1.32 15.50
CA ASN A 177 -5.88 -2.45 14.72
C ASN A 177 -7.02 -3.03 13.87
N VAL A 178 -6.67 -3.44 12.65
CA VAL A 178 -7.60 -4.13 11.76
C VAL A 178 -7.26 -5.62 11.81
N LEU A 179 -8.26 -6.45 12.07
CA LEU A 179 -8.14 -7.90 12.10
C LEU A 179 -8.82 -8.50 10.89
N MET A 180 -8.12 -9.43 10.25
CA MET A 180 -8.63 -10.23 9.16
C MET A 180 -8.74 -11.70 9.58
N TYR A 181 -9.93 -12.23 9.43
CA TYR A 181 -10.28 -13.63 9.62
C TYR A 181 -10.39 -14.26 8.24
N ASP A 182 -9.63 -15.32 7.98
CA ASP A 182 -9.71 -16.10 6.75
C ASP A 182 -9.62 -17.60 7.04
N THR A 183 -9.78 -18.43 6.01
CA THR A 183 -9.61 -19.88 6.11
C THR A 183 -8.37 -20.32 5.35
N PRO A 184 -7.70 -21.41 5.76
CA PRO A 184 -6.56 -21.94 5.01
C PRO A 184 -6.96 -22.43 3.62
N SER A 185 -8.17 -22.98 3.47
CA SER A 185 -8.69 -23.52 2.23
C SER A 185 -9.14 -22.41 1.28
N ARG A 186 -8.50 -22.34 0.10
CA ARG A 186 -8.92 -21.47 -1.00
C ARG A 186 -9.75 -22.28 -1.99
N ILE A 187 -10.89 -21.72 -2.39
CA ILE A 187 -11.80 -22.36 -3.33
C ILE A 187 -12.10 -21.41 -4.47
N ARG A 188 -12.28 -21.97 -5.67
CA ARG A 188 -12.68 -21.17 -6.83
C ARG A 188 -14.16 -20.82 -6.68
N PRO A 189 -14.53 -19.55 -6.93
CA PRO A 189 -15.93 -19.19 -6.99
C PRO A 189 -16.68 -20.02 -8.03
N VAL A 190 -17.87 -20.49 -7.67
CA VAL A 190 -18.73 -21.24 -8.59
C VAL A 190 -19.62 -20.24 -9.30
N VAL A 191 -19.53 -20.18 -10.63
CA VAL A 191 -20.38 -19.31 -11.46
C VAL A 191 -21.34 -20.20 -12.22
N ASN A 192 -22.64 -20.06 -11.97
CA ASN A 192 -23.70 -20.87 -12.60
C ASN A 192 -23.45 -22.39 -12.47
N GLY A 193 -23.02 -22.85 -11.29
CA GLY A 193 -22.74 -24.27 -11.04
C GLY A 193 -21.45 -24.81 -11.65
N THR A 194 -20.69 -23.99 -12.40
CA THR A 194 -19.45 -24.40 -13.06
C THR A 194 -18.23 -23.71 -12.44
N ILE A 195 -17.15 -24.48 -12.26
CA ILE A 195 -15.86 -23.94 -11.80
C ILE A 195 -15.09 -23.41 -13.01
N ASN A 196 -14.75 -22.13 -12.99
CA ASN A 196 -13.92 -21.51 -14.02
C ASN A 196 -12.45 -21.42 -13.54
N MET A 197 -11.54 -22.06 -14.28
CA MET A 197 -10.10 -22.07 -13.97
C MET A 197 -9.43 -20.69 -14.18
N SER A 198 -10.07 -19.78 -14.90
CA SER A 198 -9.64 -18.39 -15.04
C SER A 198 -10.08 -17.50 -13.87
N THR A 199 -10.98 -17.97 -13.00
CA THR A 199 -11.43 -17.20 -11.82
C THR A 199 -10.53 -17.49 -10.62
N PRO A 200 -9.85 -16.49 -10.03
CA PRO A 200 -8.89 -16.73 -8.95
C PRO A 200 -9.50 -17.44 -7.73
N PRO A 201 -8.80 -18.45 -7.17
CA PRO A 201 -9.25 -19.13 -5.96
C PRO A 201 -9.10 -18.20 -4.74
N ARG A 202 -10.10 -18.19 -3.86
CA ARG A 202 -10.10 -17.34 -2.66
C ARG A 202 -10.73 -18.04 -1.47
N SER A 203 -10.35 -17.62 -0.27
CA SER A 203 -11.05 -17.98 0.97
C SER A 203 -12.16 -16.96 1.23
N PRO A 204 -13.25 -17.32 1.93
CA PRO A 204 -14.07 -16.28 2.55
C PRO A 204 -13.22 -15.54 3.58
N ILE A 205 -13.54 -14.26 3.74
CA ILE A 205 -12.85 -13.39 4.68
C ILE A 205 -13.86 -12.56 5.45
N TYR A 206 -13.50 -12.22 6.67
CA TYR A 206 -14.13 -11.15 7.42
C TYR A 206 -13.05 -10.19 7.93
N ILE A 207 -13.29 -8.89 7.80
CA ILE A 207 -12.37 -7.85 8.26
C ILE A 207 -13.12 -6.88 9.15
N GLY A 208 -12.51 -6.53 10.28
CA GLY A 208 -13.03 -5.48 11.16
C GLY A 208 -11.91 -4.70 11.84
N SER A 209 -12.25 -3.50 12.30
CA SER A 209 -11.38 -2.65 13.13
C SER A 209 -11.75 -2.81 14.59
N ILE A 210 -10.75 -2.97 15.45
CA ILE A 210 -10.97 -2.94 16.89
C ILE A 210 -11.26 -1.51 17.31
N SER A 211 -12.28 -1.33 18.13
CA SER A 211 -12.55 -0.07 18.80
C SER A 211 -12.82 -0.33 20.27
N ILE A 212 -11.90 0.12 21.13
CA ILE A 212 -12.04 0.03 22.59
C ILE A 212 -13.13 0.98 23.06
N ASN A 213 -13.18 2.18 22.47
CA ASN A 213 -14.18 3.20 22.82
C ASN A 213 -15.60 2.81 22.38
N ALA A 214 -15.76 2.05 21.30
CA ALA A 214 -17.07 1.54 20.84
C ALA A 214 -17.41 0.16 21.44
N GLY A 215 -17.19 0.01 22.75
CA GLY A 215 -17.58 -1.18 23.50
C GLY A 215 -16.62 -2.36 23.39
N ASP A 216 -15.34 -2.12 23.08
CA ASP A 216 -14.28 -3.12 23.07
C ASP A 216 -14.59 -4.34 22.19
N ASN A 217 -15.02 -4.03 20.98
CA ASN A 217 -15.50 -4.98 19.99
C ASN A 217 -14.84 -4.77 18.62
N LEU A 218 -15.00 -5.79 17.78
CA LEU A 218 -14.60 -5.74 16.38
C LEU A 218 -15.71 -5.08 15.56
N GLN A 219 -15.47 -3.86 15.11
CA GLN A 219 -16.39 -3.08 14.29
C GLN A 219 -16.18 -3.37 12.81
N PRO A 220 -17.24 -3.37 11.98
CA PRO A 220 -17.08 -3.42 10.53
C PRO A 220 -16.17 -2.29 10.03
N VAL A 221 -15.37 -2.56 9.00
CA VAL A 221 -14.63 -1.50 8.30
C VAL A 221 -15.60 -0.55 7.59
N GLY A 222 -15.20 0.69 7.41
CA GLY A 222 -16.00 1.73 6.78
C GLY A 222 -16.35 1.42 5.32
N ASN A 223 -17.45 2.02 4.84
CA ASN A 223 -18.05 1.72 3.53
C ASN A 223 -17.06 1.85 2.35
N GLU A 224 -16.14 2.82 2.40
CA GLU A 224 -15.10 3.00 1.38
C GLU A 224 -14.26 1.71 1.23
N ILE A 225 -13.75 1.17 2.34
CA ILE A 225 -12.95 -0.06 2.34
C ILE A 225 -13.83 -1.27 2.05
N LEU A 226 -15.01 -1.36 2.65
CA LEU A 226 -15.94 -2.47 2.46
C LEU A 226 -16.26 -2.68 0.98
N SER A 227 -16.43 -1.60 0.21
CA SER A 227 -16.68 -1.65 -1.25
C SER A 227 -15.53 -2.26 -2.05
N LYS A 228 -14.31 -2.23 -1.50
CA LYS A 228 -13.09 -2.77 -2.12
C LYS A 228 -12.79 -4.19 -1.65
N LEU A 229 -13.56 -4.77 -0.73
CA LEU A 229 -13.31 -6.11 -0.21
C LEU A 229 -14.19 -7.17 -0.87
N ASN A 230 -13.68 -8.41 -0.89
CA ASN A 230 -14.42 -9.57 -1.35
C ASN A 230 -15.02 -10.37 -0.18
N MET A 231 -15.92 -9.75 0.58
CA MET A 231 -16.59 -10.34 1.75
C MET A 231 -17.84 -11.17 1.37
N THR A 232 -17.71 -12.02 0.37
CA THR A 232 -18.75 -12.99 -0.01
C THR A 232 -18.22 -14.40 0.08
N GLN A 233 -19.09 -15.38 0.31
CA GLN A 233 -18.74 -16.79 0.23
C GLN A 233 -18.35 -17.15 -1.21
N PRO A 234 -17.21 -17.82 -1.46
CA PRO A 234 -16.83 -18.15 -2.83
C PRO A 234 -17.76 -19.19 -3.47
N SER A 235 -18.24 -20.16 -2.69
CA SER A 235 -19.11 -21.24 -3.19
C SER A 235 -20.53 -20.77 -3.53
N THR A 236 -21.11 -19.89 -2.71
CA THR A 236 -22.52 -19.46 -2.82
C THR A 236 -22.71 -18.02 -3.29
N GLY A 237 -21.68 -17.17 -3.21
CA GLY A 237 -21.78 -15.74 -3.50
C GLY A 237 -22.45 -14.91 -2.38
N GLU A 238 -22.92 -15.54 -1.31
CA GLU A 238 -23.63 -14.86 -0.23
C GLU A 238 -22.72 -13.89 0.55
N SER A 239 -23.27 -12.76 0.96
CA SER A 239 -22.55 -11.76 1.77
C SER A 239 -22.20 -12.28 3.17
N ILE A 240 -21.08 -11.78 3.71
CA ILE A 240 -20.57 -12.05 5.06
C ILE A 240 -20.53 -10.71 5.83
N PRO A 241 -21.67 -10.22 6.35
CA PRO A 241 -21.75 -8.86 6.90
C PRO A 241 -21.11 -8.70 8.28
N ASN A 242 -20.94 -9.79 9.03
CA ASN A 242 -20.42 -9.76 10.40
C ASN A 242 -19.62 -11.04 10.72
N LEU A 243 -18.89 -11.00 11.84
CA LEU A 243 -18.03 -12.10 12.29
C LEU A 243 -18.82 -13.36 12.63
N ASP A 244 -20.02 -13.26 13.21
CA ASP A 244 -20.84 -14.43 13.55
C ASP A 244 -21.24 -15.19 12.27
N THR A 245 -21.73 -14.48 11.25
CA THR A 245 -22.05 -15.07 9.94
C THR A 245 -20.83 -15.70 9.28
N PHE A 246 -19.65 -15.13 9.46
CA PHE A 246 -18.41 -15.75 8.98
C PHE A 246 -18.14 -17.08 9.69
N LEU A 247 -18.13 -17.08 11.02
CA LEU A 247 -17.78 -18.24 11.85
C LEU A 247 -18.77 -19.40 11.71
N ARG A 248 -20.08 -19.12 11.58
CA ARG A 248 -21.12 -20.15 11.40
C ARG A 248 -21.10 -20.82 10.02
N LYS A 249 -20.50 -20.17 9.02
CA LYS A 249 -20.43 -20.68 7.63
C LYS A 249 -19.14 -21.46 7.36
N LEU A 250 -18.45 -21.88 8.41
CA LEU A 250 -17.25 -22.71 8.33
C LEU A 250 -17.59 -24.20 8.47
N PRO A 251 -16.89 -25.10 7.76
CA PRO A 251 -15.95 -24.83 6.66
C PRO A 251 -16.68 -24.36 5.39
N SER A 252 -15.98 -23.62 4.54
CA SER A 252 -16.56 -23.09 3.28
C SER A 252 -16.91 -24.17 2.25
N VAL A 253 -16.42 -25.39 2.47
CA VAL A 253 -16.69 -26.60 1.67
C VAL A 253 -16.88 -27.79 2.60
N GLY A 254 -17.78 -28.71 2.22
CA GLY A 254 -17.97 -29.97 2.94
C GLY A 254 -16.67 -30.75 3.06
N GLY A 255 -16.39 -31.30 4.25
CA GLY A 255 -15.15 -32.03 4.55
C GLY A 255 -13.91 -31.14 4.80
N GLY A 256 -14.06 -29.81 4.75
CA GLY A 256 -12.98 -28.88 5.07
C GLY A 256 -12.70 -28.74 6.57
N GLN A 257 -11.56 -28.12 6.91
CA GLN A 257 -11.22 -27.80 8.30
C GLN A 257 -12.00 -26.57 8.78
N THR A 258 -12.47 -26.59 10.03
CA THR A 258 -13.14 -25.47 10.72
C THR A 258 -12.16 -24.43 11.28
N ILE A 259 -10.86 -24.57 10.97
CA ILE A 259 -9.81 -23.69 11.48
C ILE A 259 -9.90 -22.31 10.81
N VAL A 260 -9.89 -21.28 11.63
CA VAL A 260 -9.79 -19.89 11.20
C VAL A 260 -8.36 -19.41 11.37
N ARG A 261 -7.89 -18.67 10.40
CA ARG A 261 -6.62 -17.95 10.47
C ARG A 261 -6.93 -16.49 10.77
N LEU A 262 -6.24 -15.96 11.76
CA LEU A 262 -6.36 -14.58 12.20
C LEU A 262 -5.04 -13.85 11.96
N ARG A 263 -5.13 -12.69 11.31
CA ARG A 263 -3.99 -11.82 11.02
C ARG A 263 -4.31 -10.39 11.45
N SER A 264 -3.34 -9.71 12.06
CA SER A 264 -3.35 -8.25 12.10
C SER A 264 -2.96 -7.71 10.73
N VAL A 265 -3.76 -6.79 10.19
CA VAL A 265 -3.55 -6.20 8.87
C VAL A 265 -3.49 -4.69 8.96
N ARG A 266 -2.71 -4.06 8.08
CA ARG A 266 -2.71 -2.63 7.83
C ARG A 266 -3.32 -2.39 6.46
N ILE A 267 -4.26 -1.47 6.39
CA ILE A 267 -4.84 -1.01 5.14
C ILE A 267 -4.25 0.37 4.86
N ILE A 268 -3.53 0.48 3.76
CA ILE A 268 -2.71 1.63 3.39
C ILE A 268 -3.28 2.21 2.11
N LYS A 269 -3.45 3.53 2.07
CA LYS A 269 -3.89 4.26 0.89
C LYS A 269 -2.77 5.17 0.42
N TYR A 270 -2.34 4.97 -0.81
CA TYR A 270 -1.53 5.92 -1.56
C TYR A 270 -2.46 6.84 -2.33
N SER A 271 -2.22 8.14 -2.27
CA SER A 271 -3.00 9.11 -3.03
C SER A 271 -2.12 10.20 -3.61
N LEU A 272 -2.46 10.70 -4.79
CA LEU A 272 -1.83 11.89 -5.37
C LEU A 272 -2.71 13.12 -5.14
N GLU A 273 -2.10 14.20 -4.66
CA GLU A 273 -2.72 15.51 -4.49
C GLU A 273 -1.94 16.55 -5.28
N GLN A 274 -2.60 17.58 -5.80
CA GLN A 274 -1.89 18.65 -6.49
C GLN A 274 -0.92 19.37 -5.56
N ASP A 275 0.31 19.57 -6.02
CA ASP A 275 1.28 20.39 -5.29
C ASP A 275 1.01 21.87 -5.58
N THR A 276 0.43 22.56 -4.61
CA THR A 276 0.11 23.99 -4.71
C THR A 276 1.31 24.91 -4.52
N LYS A 277 2.44 24.38 -4.02
CA LYS A 277 3.66 25.16 -3.80
C LYS A 277 4.51 25.25 -5.07
N LYS A 278 4.43 24.26 -5.95
CA LYS A 278 5.15 24.24 -7.23
C LYS A 278 4.30 24.88 -8.32
N ILE A 279 4.85 25.87 -9.02
CA ILE A 279 4.13 26.60 -10.06
C ILE A 279 3.98 25.69 -11.28
N ALA A 280 2.74 25.30 -11.62
CA ALA A 280 2.46 24.40 -12.74
C ALA A 280 3.04 24.87 -14.09
N LYS A 281 3.24 26.18 -14.26
CA LYS A 281 3.83 26.79 -15.47
C LYS A 281 5.32 26.48 -15.66
N ASP A 282 6.00 25.99 -14.62
CA ASP A 282 7.42 25.64 -14.68
C ASP A 282 7.65 24.17 -15.04
N TYR A 283 6.58 23.39 -15.21
CA TYR A 283 6.63 21.94 -15.42
C TYR A 283 5.86 21.53 -16.67
N ASN A 284 6.28 20.42 -17.28
CA ASN A 284 5.59 19.81 -18.42
C ASN A 284 4.23 19.23 -18.02
N VAL A 285 4.05 18.90 -16.74
CA VAL A 285 2.86 18.32 -16.15
C VAL A 285 2.58 18.99 -14.80
N VAL A 286 1.32 19.00 -14.36
CA VAL A 286 0.96 19.52 -13.04
C VAL A 286 1.62 18.65 -11.96
N PRO A 287 2.55 19.20 -11.15
CA PRO A 287 3.24 18.42 -10.13
C PRO A 287 2.29 17.97 -9.02
N ALA A 288 2.51 16.75 -8.52
CA ALA A 288 1.72 16.13 -7.47
C ALA A 288 2.56 15.78 -6.23
N ASN A 289 1.90 15.77 -5.07
CA ASN A 289 2.38 15.22 -3.83
C ASN A 289 1.87 13.79 -3.67
N LEU A 290 2.79 12.83 -3.51
CA LEU A 290 2.45 11.47 -3.13
C LEU A 290 2.25 11.40 -1.63
N MET A 291 1.02 11.13 -1.24
CA MET A 291 0.60 10.99 0.14
C MET A 291 0.35 9.53 0.47
N VAL A 292 0.59 9.18 1.73
CA VAL A 292 0.19 7.89 2.30
C VAL A 292 -0.66 8.11 3.55
N SER A 293 -1.73 7.35 3.70
CA SER A 293 -2.50 7.25 4.94
C SER A 293 -2.76 5.80 5.29
N GLU A 294 -2.98 5.54 6.58
CA GLU A 294 -3.30 4.22 7.11
C GLU A 294 -4.70 4.24 7.71
N TYR A 295 -5.48 3.20 7.48
CA TYR A 295 -6.79 3.06 8.08
C TYR A 295 -6.67 2.61 9.54
N ARG A 296 -7.16 3.42 10.47
CA ARG A 296 -7.18 3.16 11.92
C ARG A 296 -8.43 3.74 12.54
N ASN A 297 -8.96 3.08 13.56
CA ASN A 297 -10.12 3.57 14.32
C ASN A 297 -11.34 3.90 13.44
N GLY A 298 -11.58 3.10 12.41
CA GLY A 298 -12.71 3.32 11.51
C GLY A 298 -12.50 4.47 10.49
N GLN A 299 -11.34 5.13 10.47
CA GLN A 299 -11.07 6.30 9.62
C GLN A 299 -9.67 6.25 9.01
N TRP A 300 -9.43 7.06 7.98
CA TRP A 300 -8.07 7.27 7.47
C TRP A 300 -7.30 8.18 8.41
N SER A 301 -6.06 7.80 8.74
CA SER A 301 -5.13 8.65 9.45
C SER A 301 -4.82 9.92 8.66
N ASN A 302 -4.19 10.88 9.34
CA ASN A 302 -3.59 12.03 8.67
C ASN A 302 -2.66 11.57 7.55
N LYS A 303 -2.77 12.25 6.40
CA LYS A 303 -1.95 12.01 5.23
C LYS A 303 -0.52 12.43 5.51
N ARG A 304 0.44 11.57 5.17
CA ARG A 304 1.88 11.82 5.26
C ARG A 304 2.45 11.96 3.86
N LEU A 305 3.17 13.05 3.61
CA LEU A 305 3.91 13.23 2.38
C LEU A 305 5.05 12.20 2.29
N LEU A 306 5.11 11.48 1.19
CA LEU A 306 6.21 10.56 0.87
C LEU A 306 7.21 11.20 -0.07
N ALA A 307 6.72 11.83 -1.13
CA ALA A 307 7.55 12.56 -2.08
C ALA A 307 6.70 13.61 -2.80
N ASP A 308 7.34 14.69 -3.21
CA ASP A 308 6.73 15.85 -3.84
C ASP A 308 7.11 15.96 -5.32
N GLY A 309 6.45 16.84 -6.08
CA GLY A 309 6.77 17.07 -7.49
C GLY A 309 6.74 15.83 -8.38
N ILE A 310 5.79 14.92 -8.14
CA ILE A 310 5.62 13.67 -8.88
C ILE A 310 4.69 13.90 -10.07
N ASP A 311 4.99 13.25 -11.19
CA ASP A 311 4.08 13.12 -12.34
C ASP A 311 3.10 11.96 -12.11
N LYS A 312 3.68 10.77 -11.86
CA LYS A 312 2.92 9.54 -11.64
C LYS A 312 3.67 8.51 -10.82
N MET A 313 2.91 7.59 -10.25
CA MET A 313 3.41 6.36 -9.64
C MET A 313 2.74 5.18 -10.33
N VAL A 314 3.54 4.23 -10.82
CA VAL A 314 3.03 3.05 -11.51
C VAL A 314 3.28 1.83 -10.65
N PHE A 315 2.23 1.03 -10.41
CA PHE A 315 2.33 -0.31 -9.85
C PHE A 315 2.14 -1.33 -10.96
N ARG A 316 3.04 -2.30 -11.07
CA ARG A 316 3.02 -3.31 -12.12
C ARG A 316 3.21 -4.70 -11.55
N ARG A 317 2.47 -5.66 -12.10
CA ARG A 317 2.73 -7.09 -11.96
C ARG A 317 2.91 -7.67 -13.34
N ASP A 318 3.95 -8.48 -13.52
CA ASP A 318 4.22 -9.13 -14.81
C ASP A 318 3.16 -10.18 -15.16
N SER A 319 2.59 -10.85 -14.15
CA SER A 319 1.59 -11.89 -14.35
C SER A 319 0.73 -12.09 -13.10
N ILE A 320 -0.54 -12.45 -13.29
CA ILE A 320 -1.43 -12.91 -12.22
C ILE A 320 -0.97 -14.20 -11.53
N ILE A 321 0.01 -14.93 -12.08
CA ILE A 321 0.62 -16.11 -11.45
C ILE A 321 1.75 -15.71 -10.49
N LYS A 322 2.28 -14.48 -10.59
CA LYS A 322 3.37 -13.96 -9.76
C LYS A 322 2.85 -13.02 -8.68
N ARG A 323 3.42 -13.10 -7.48
CA ARG A 323 3.08 -12.25 -6.32
C ARG A 323 3.92 -10.98 -6.21
N MET A 324 4.86 -10.77 -7.12
CA MET A 324 5.73 -9.59 -7.04
C MET A 324 5.03 -8.39 -7.68
N ILE A 325 4.96 -7.28 -6.94
CA ILE A 325 4.51 -5.97 -7.43
C ILE A 325 5.76 -5.11 -7.56
N TYR A 326 6.06 -4.71 -8.79
CA TYR A 326 7.02 -3.66 -9.07
C TYR A 326 6.33 -2.31 -8.94
N TYR A 327 7.08 -1.30 -8.56
CA TYR A 327 6.58 0.06 -8.52
C TYR A 327 7.65 1.01 -9.04
N LYS A 328 7.21 2.16 -9.56
CA LYS A 328 8.09 3.22 -10.01
C LYS A 328 7.46 4.57 -9.74
N ILE A 329 8.19 5.44 -9.04
CA ILE A 329 7.83 6.84 -8.87
C ILE A 329 8.52 7.63 -9.97
N THR A 330 7.77 8.48 -10.68
CA THR A 330 8.30 9.34 -11.75
C THR A 330 8.10 10.80 -11.37
N LYS A 331 9.20 11.55 -11.21
CA LYS A 331 9.17 12.99 -10.93
C LYS A 331 8.68 13.79 -12.15
N ALA A 332 7.99 14.89 -11.90
CA ALA A 332 7.52 15.82 -12.92
C ALA A 332 8.70 16.58 -13.53
N LYS A 333 8.78 16.59 -14.86
CA LYS A 333 9.84 17.26 -15.61
C LYS A 333 9.62 18.76 -15.67
N ARG A 334 10.66 19.56 -15.39
CA ARG A 334 10.62 21.02 -15.53
C ARG A 334 10.90 21.48 -16.96
N LEU A 335 10.30 22.61 -17.33
CA LEU A 335 10.36 23.20 -18.68
C LEU A 335 11.70 23.89 -18.97
N ASP A 336 12.44 24.28 -17.95
CA ASP A 336 13.78 24.89 -18.07
C ASP A 336 14.88 23.89 -18.47
N GLY A 337 14.51 22.64 -18.82
CA GLY A 337 15.45 21.60 -19.22
C GLY A 337 16.31 21.09 -18.07
N LEU A 338 16.14 21.64 -16.87
CA LEU A 338 16.59 21.02 -15.63
C LEU A 338 15.58 19.90 -15.35
N ASN A 339 15.73 18.79 -16.06
CA ASN A 339 15.07 17.55 -15.67
C ASN A 339 15.80 17.07 -14.41
N PHE A 340 15.11 17.17 -13.27
CA PHE A 340 15.61 16.80 -11.94
C PHE A 340 15.45 15.30 -11.72
#